data_AF-A0A5J5TXT4-F1
#
_entry.id   AF-A0A5J5TXT4-F1
#
_cell.length_a   1.000
_cell.length_b   1.000
_cell.length_c   1.000
_cell.angle_alpha   90.00
_cell.angle_beta   90.00
_cell.angle_gamma   90.00
#
_symmetry.space_group_name_H-M   'P 1'
#
loop_
_entity.id
_entity.type
_entity.pdbx_description
1 polymer ?
#
loop_
_entity_poly.entity_id
_entity_poly.type
_entity_poly.pdbx_seq_one_letter_code
_entity_poly.pdbx_strand_id
1 'polypeptide(L)'
;MLILYFPREYDGACLQMRMSYSPAAHLFLFLVQWTDFHLAGALGLLRILIYKVYVDGTTTMSTHERKASIREFYTVIYPSLLQLQSGVTDSEDKQQKAACVERYRRREDEEYKQLTDIDFEREEECGICMETNSKMLLPNCNHTMCLKCYREWRSISQSCPFCRDSLKRVNSGDLWVYTDSRDIIDMATVTRENLRRLFMYIDKLPLIIPDTIFDTYDSHLK
;
A
#
# COMPACT_ATOMS: atom_id res chain seq x y z
N MET A 1 5.37 -22.04 -10.98
CA MET A 1 4.24 -21.20 -11.41
C MET A 1 3.66 -20.59 -10.15
N LEU A 2 3.61 -19.27 -10.05
CA LEU A 2 3.05 -18.56 -8.89
C LEU A 2 1.69 -17.99 -9.30
N ILE A 3 0.66 -18.19 -8.49
CA ILE A 3 -0.69 -17.65 -8.70
C ILE A 3 -1.02 -16.83 -7.47
N LEU A 4 -1.41 -15.56 -7.66
CA LEU A 4 -1.85 -14.69 -6.58
C LEU A 4 -3.25 -14.15 -6.86
N TYR A 5 -4.15 -14.39 -5.91
CA TYR A 5 -5.53 -13.96 -5.96
C TYR A 5 -5.68 -12.62 -5.22
N PHE A 6 -6.41 -11.67 -5.81
CA PHE A 6 -6.70 -10.39 -5.18
C PHE A 6 -8.18 -10.31 -4.75
N PRO A 7 -8.49 -9.59 -3.66
CA PRO A 7 -9.85 -9.46 -3.16
C PRO A 7 -10.80 -8.81 -4.18
N ARG A 8 -12.10 -9.07 -3.97
CA ARG A 8 -13.22 -8.79 -4.90
C ARG A 8 -13.36 -7.32 -5.32
N GLU A 9 -12.74 -6.40 -4.61
CA GLU A 9 -12.74 -4.95 -4.90
C GLU A 9 -11.98 -4.57 -6.18
N TYR A 10 -11.18 -5.48 -6.75
CA TYR A 10 -10.47 -5.28 -8.02
C TYR A 10 -10.88 -6.31 -9.08
N ASP A 11 -12.19 -6.40 -9.32
CA ASP A 11 -12.79 -7.21 -10.41
C ASP A 11 -12.48 -8.71 -10.34
N GLY A 12 -12.06 -9.20 -9.16
CA GLY A 12 -11.59 -10.58 -8.99
C GLY A 12 -10.38 -10.94 -9.84
N ALA A 13 -9.56 -9.96 -10.26
CA ALA A 13 -8.39 -10.23 -11.08
C ALA A 13 -7.35 -11.06 -10.29
N CYS A 14 -6.74 -12.02 -10.97
CA CYS A 14 -5.67 -12.88 -10.50
C CYS A 14 -4.43 -12.63 -11.36
N LEU A 15 -3.26 -12.50 -10.72
CA LEU A 15 -1.99 -12.48 -11.44
C LEU A 15 -1.38 -13.88 -11.40
N GLN A 16 -1.22 -14.46 -12.59
CA GLN A 16 -0.45 -15.69 -12.76
C GLN A 16 0.93 -15.32 -13.30
N MET A 17 1.97 -15.86 -12.69
CA MET A 17 3.36 -15.59 -13.05
C MET A 17 4.10 -16.89 -13.37
N ARG A 18 4.81 -16.89 -14.50
CA ARG A 18 5.61 -18.03 -14.95
C ARG A 18 7.00 -17.57 -15.35
N MET A 19 8.01 -18.33 -14.92
CA MET A 19 9.37 -18.13 -15.39
C MET A 19 9.57 -18.83 -16.74
N SER A 20 10.24 -18.15 -17.66
CA SER A 20 10.57 -18.67 -18.99
C SER A 20 12.01 -18.30 -19.38
N TYR A 21 12.60 -19.11 -20.24
CA TYR A 21 13.85 -18.76 -20.90
C TYR A 21 13.54 -17.83 -22.08
N SER A 22 14.40 -16.83 -22.28
CA SER A 22 14.35 -15.99 -23.47
C SER A 22 14.78 -16.78 -24.72
N PRO A 23 14.36 -16.40 -25.93
CA PRO A 23 14.82 -17.05 -27.16
C PRO A 23 16.36 -17.06 -27.31
N ALA A 24 17.04 -16.04 -26.78
CA ALA A 24 18.50 -15.97 -26.76
C ALA A 24 19.15 -17.05 -25.88
N ALA A 25 18.42 -17.65 -24.93
CA ALA A 25 18.93 -18.76 -24.12
C ALA A 25 19.30 -19.96 -24.98
N HIS A 26 18.64 -20.15 -26.14
CA HIS A 26 18.98 -21.21 -27.09
C HIS A 26 20.42 -21.11 -27.61
N LEU A 27 20.97 -19.89 -27.73
CA LEU A 27 22.35 -19.63 -28.14
C LEU A 27 23.38 -19.99 -27.06
N PHE A 28 22.94 -20.07 -25.81
CA PHE A 28 23.80 -20.30 -24.65
C PHE A 28 23.49 -21.62 -23.94
N LEU A 29 22.65 -22.50 -24.49
CA LEU A 29 22.23 -23.75 -23.84
C LEU A 29 23.40 -24.62 -23.38
N PHE A 30 24.52 -24.59 -24.12
CA PHE A 30 25.74 -25.32 -23.75
C PHE A 30 26.40 -24.77 -22.47
N LEU A 31 26.27 -23.47 -22.19
CA LEU A 31 26.72 -22.83 -20.96
C LEU A 31 25.67 -22.93 -19.86
N VAL A 32 24.37 -22.95 -20.20
CA VAL A 32 23.26 -22.95 -19.23
C VAL A 32 23.31 -24.16 -18.31
N GLN A 33 23.84 -25.30 -18.77
CA GLN A 33 24.04 -26.50 -17.94
C GLN A 33 25.10 -26.30 -16.83
N TRP A 34 25.96 -25.29 -16.98
CA TRP A 34 27.06 -24.95 -16.07
C TRP A 34 26.90 -23.56 -15.41
N THR A 35 25.94 -22.74 -15.84
CA THR A 35 25.72 -21.40 -15.29
C THR A 35 24.76 -21.45 -14.11
N ASP A 36 25.13 -20.80 -13.00
CA ASP A 36 24.22 -20.55 -11.88
C ASP A 36 23.02 -19.68 -12.31
N PHE A 37 21.87 -19.88 -11.66
CA PHE A 37 20.61 -19.14 -11.86
C PHE A 37 20.81 -17.62 -11.80
N HIS A 38 21.69 -17.16 -10.90
CA HIS A 38 22.07 -15.75 -10.78
C HIS A 38 22.73 -15.20 -12.05
N LEU A 39 23.61 -15.98 -12.68
CA LEU A 39 24.29 -15.59 -13.91
C LEU A 39 23.32 -15.58 -15.10
N ALA A 40 22.45 -16.58 -15.20
CA ALA A 40 21.40 -16.62 -16.23
C ALA A 40 20.41 -15.44 -16.10
N GLY A 41 20.12 -15.01 -14.86
CA GLY A 41 19.35 -13.80 -14.59
C GLY A 41 20.07 -12.51 -14.97
N ALA A 42 21.36 -12.38 -14.63
CA ALA A 42 22.18 -11.22 -14.96
C ALA A 42 22.38 -11.04 -16.47
N LEU A 43 22.50 -12.15 -17.21
CA LEU A 43 22.58 -12.18 -18.67
C LEU A 43 21.21 -11.98 -19.35
N GLY A 44 20.12 -11.83 -18.59
CA GLY A 44 18.77 -11.64 -19.14
C GLY A 44 18.20 -12.87 -19.86
N LEU A 45 18.78 -14.05 -19.63
CA LEU A 45 18.34 -15.31 -20.23
C LEU A 45 17.04 -15.81 -19.62
N LEU A 46 16.75 -15.40 -18.39
CA LEU A 46 15.52 -15.72 -17.67
C LEU A 46 14.58 -14.52 -17.61
N ARG A 47 13.29 -14.79 -17.80
CA ARG A 47 12.23 -13.80 -17.83
C ARG A 47 11.02 -14.30 -17.06
N ILE A 48 10.22 -13.37 -16.58
CA ILE A 48 8.98 -13.64 -15.85
C ILE A 48 7.84 -13.12 -16.70
N LEU A 49 6.97 -14.03 -17.09
CA LEU A 49 5.73 -13.77 -17.80
C LEU A 49 4.63 -13.57 -16.78
N ILE A 50 3.88 -12.48 -16.94
CA ILE A 50 2.80 -12.07 -16.05
C ILE A 50 1.51 -12.05 -16.86
N TYR A 51 0.52 -12.80 -16.37
CA TYR A 51 -0.79 -12.96 -16.95
C TYR A 51 -1.84 -12.39 -15.99
N LYS A 52 -2.75 -11.57 -16.51
CA LYS A 52 -3.92 -11.11 -15.77
C LYS A 52 -5.12 -11.99 -16.16
N VAL A 53 -5.71 -12.65 -15.17
CA VAL A 53 -6.82 -13.60 -15.30
C VAL A 53 -8.01 -13.06 -14.51
N TYR A 54 -9.23 -13.11 -15.04
CA TYR A 54 -10.43 -12.73 -14.31
C TYR A 54 -11.23 -13.98 -13.90
N VAL A 55 -11.90 -13.93 -12.76
CA VAL A 55 -12.59 -15.07 -12.14
C VAL A 55 -14.05 -15.20 -12.61
N ASP A 56 -14.60 -14.15 -13.22
CA ASP A 56 -15.92 -14.20 -13.86
C ASP A 56 -15.85 -15.17 -15.04
N GLY A 57 -16.59 -16.27 -14.98
CA GLY A 57 -16.46 -17.49 -15.81
C GLY A 57 -16.45 -17.34 -17.34
N THR A 58 -16.48 -16.13 -17.89
CA THR A 58 -15.88 -15.83 -19.19
C THR A 58 -14.37 -15.85 -19.07
N THR A 59 -13.73 -16.95 -19.45
CA THR A 59 -12.28 -17.12 -19.48
C THR A 59 -11.64 -16.27 -20.57
N THR A 60 -11.87 -14.97 -20.57
CA THR A 60 -11.06 -14.02 -21.33
C THR A 60 -9.76 -13.86 -20.56
N MET A 61 -8.85 -14.82 -20.76
CA MET A 61 -7.42 -14.58 -20.59
C MET A 61 -7.16 -13.22 -21.23
N SER A 62 -6.89 -12.18 -20.44
CA SER A 62 -6.60 -10.89 -21.05
C SER A 62 -5.37 -11.09 -21.92
N THR A 63 -5.54 -10.81 -23.21
CA THR A 63 -4.66 -11.20 -24.32
C THR A 63 -3.28 -10.50 -24.31
N HIS A 64 -2.88 -9.94 -23.18
CA HIS A 64 -1.75 -9.04 -23.07
C HIS A 64 -0.74 -9.56 -22.04
N GLU A 65 0.13 -10.44 -22.50
CA GLU A 65 1.25 -10.95 -21.71
C GLU A 65 2.24 -9.82 -21.40
N ARG A 66 2.62 -9.68 -20.13
CA ARG A 66 3.65 -8.72 -19.69
C ARG A 66 4.93 -9.44 -19.32
N LYS A 67 6.05 -8.82 -19.64
CA LYS A 67 7.38 -9.41 -19.47
C LYS A 67 8.21 -8.61 -18.48
N ALA A 68 8.54 -9.22 -17.35
CA ALA A 68 9.48 -8.70 -16.38
C ALA A 68 10.81 -9.45 -16.45
N SER A 69 11.90 -8.75 -16.14
CA SER A 69 13.18 -9.38 -15.79
C SER A 69 13.13 -9.97 -14.38
N ILE A 70 14.06 -10.88 -14.09
CA ILE A 70 14.28 -11.37 -12.71
C ILE A 70 14.54 -10.21 -11.75
N ARG A 71 15.30 -9.19 -12.19
CA ARG A 71 15.60 -8.03 -11.37
C ARG A 71 14.33 -7.28 -11.00
N GLU A 72 13.53 -6.88 -11.98
CA GLU A 72 12.26 -6.17 -11.74
C GLU A 72 11.32 -6.95 -10.82
N PHE A 73 11.31 -8.28 -10.98
CA PHE A 73 10.52 -9.13 -10.09
C PHE A 73 10.98 -9.04 -8.64
N TYR A 74 12.26 -9.24 -8.35
CA TYR A 74 12.74 -9.22 -6.96
C TYR A 74 12.81 -7.81 -6.37
N THR A 75 12.97 -6.75 -7.17
CA THR A 75 13.11 -5.38 -6.65
C THR A 75 11.79 -4.63 -6.53
N VAL A 76 10.79 -4.95 -7.34
CA VAL A 76 9.51 -4.21 -7.37
C VAL A 76 8.32 -5.13 -7.12
N ILE A 77 8.19 -6.18 -7.93
CA ILE A 77 6.97 -6.99 -7.96
C ILE A 77 6.83 -7.81 -6.68
N TYR A 78 7.80 -8.65 -6.35
CA TYR A 78 7.77 -9.54 -5.18
C TYR A 78 7.61 -8.80 -3.85
N PRO A 79 8.35 -7.70 -3.58
CA PRO A 79 8.09 -6.87 -2.39
C PRO A 79 6.67 -6.32 -2.33
N SER A 80 6.10 -5.90 -3.47
CA SER A 80 4.72 -5.41 -3.55
C SER A 80 3.70 -6.52 -3.26
N LEU A 81 3.95 -7.74 -3.75
CA LEU A 81 3.09 -8.90 -3.47
C LEU A 81 3.11 -9.26 -1.98
N LEU A 82 4.29 -9.26 -1.35
CA LEU A 82 4.43 -9.53 0.08
C LEU A 82 3.65 -8.51 0.93
N GLN A 83 3.73 -7.22 0.59
CA GLN A 83 3.00 -6.15 1.28
C GLN A 83 1.48 -6.30 1.15
N LEU A 84 1.00 -6.79 0.00
CA LEU A 84 -0.42 -7.03 -0.21
C LEU A 84 -0.90 -8.27 0.55
N GLN A 85 -0.11 -9.34 0.62
CA GLN A 85 -0.47 -10.54 1.37
C GLN A 85 -0.61 -10.27 2.88
N SER A 86 0.30 -9.47 3.46
CA SER A 86 0.22 -9.08 4.87
C SER A 86 -0.96 -8.14 5.15
N GLY A 87 -1.24 -7.20 4.23
CA GLY A 87 -2.37 -6.28 4.34
C GLY A 87 -3.74 -6.97 4.26
N VAL A 88 -3.92 -7.92 3.34
CA VAL A 88 -5.17 -8.68 3.17
C VAL A 88 -5.48 -9.48 4.43
N THR A 89 -4.50 -10.19 4.97
CA THR A 89 -4.67 -11.02 6.18
C THR A 89 -5.07 -10.19 7.41
N ASP A 90 -4.44 -9.02 7.60
CA ASP A 90 -4.78 -8.09 8.71
C ASP A 90 -6.15 -7.42 8.50
N SER A 91 -6.51 -7.09 7.26
CA SER A 91 -7.82 -6.50 6.95
C SER A 91 -8.99 -7.45 7.20
N GLU A 92 -8.85 -8.74 6.88
CA GLU A 92 -9.91 -9.74 7.07
C GLU A 92 -10.15 -10.02 8.55
N ASP A 93 -9.08 -10.12 9.35
CA ASP A 93 -9.14 -10.27 10.81
C ASP A 93 -9.77 -9.04 11.47
N LYS A 94 -9.38 -7.83 11.03
CA LYS A 94 -10.00 -6.57 11.50
C LYS A 94 -11.47 -6.47 11.10
N GLN A 95 -11.85 -6.87 9.89
CA GLN A 95 -13.24 -6.82 9.44
C GLN A 95 -14.11 -7.84 10.20
N GLN A 96 -13.59 -9.04 10.47
CA GLN A 96 -14.26 -10.03 11.32
C GLN A 96 -14.40 -9.55 12.77
N LYS A 97 -13.34 -8.93 13.33
CA LYS A 97 -13.38 -8.30 14.66
C LYS A 97 -14.36 -7.15 14.72
N ALA A 98 -14.37 -6.25 13.73
CA ALA A 98 -15.32 -5.13 13.65
C ALA A 98 -16.76 -5.63 13.51
N ALA A 99 -17.03 -6.63 12.67
CA ALA A 99 -18.34 -7.25 12.55
C ALA A 99 -18.79 -7.96 13.84
N CYS A 100 -17.86 -8.54 14.60
CA CYS A 100 -18.13 -9.10 15.92
C CYS A 100 -18.47 -7.99 16.92
N VAL A 101 -17.62 -6.96 17.03
CA VAL A 101 -17.80 -5.82 17.94
C VAL A 101 -19.09 -5.07 17.64
N GLU A 102 -19.44 -4.85 16.37
CA GLU A 102 -20.69 -4.20 15.95
C GLU A 102 -21.93 -4.99 16.41
N ARG A 103 -21.87 -6.33 16.34
CA ARG A 103 -22.96 -7.20 16.84
C ARG A 103 -23.13 -7.10 18.35
N TYR A 104 -22.04 -6.86 19.09
CA TYR A 104 -22.09 -6.63 20.55
C TYR A 104 -22.53 -5.21 20.90
N ARG A 105 -22.01 -4.19 20.20
CA ARG A 105 -22.28 -2.76 20.42
C ARG A 105 -23.71 -2.34 20.09
N ARG A 106 -24.34 -2.92 19.07
CA ARG A 106 -25.77 -2.72 18.77
C ARG A 106 -26.70 -3.02 19.95
N ARG A 107 -26.23 -3.72 20.98
CA ARG A 107 -26.97 -4.01 22.20
C ARG A 107 -26.84 -2.94 23.30
N GLU A 108 -25.84 -2.06 23.20
CA GLU A 108 -25.44 -1.10 24.25
C GLU A 108 -25.47 0.39 23.80
N ASP A 109 -25.39 0.69 22.50
CA ASP A 109 -25.08 2.04 21.98
C ASP A 109 -26.26 3.03 21.82
N GLU A 110 -27.53 2.62 21.98
CA GLU A 110 -28.66 3.54 21.70
C GLU A 110 -28.83 4.68 22.74
N GLU A 111 -28.29 4.53 23.96
CA GLU A 111 -28.41 5.52 25.04
C GLU A 111 -27.17 6.43 25.23
N TYR A 112 -25.98 6.02 24.77
CA TYR A 112 -24.70 6.68 25.13
C TYR A 112 -24.17 7.68 24.08
N LYS A 113 -24.72 7.64 22.86
CA LYS A 113 -24.15 8.26 21.66
C LYS A 113 -24.21 9.80 21.60
N GLN A 114 -25.15 10.42 22.31
CA GLN A 114 -25.32 11.88 22.28
C GLN A 114 -24.40 12.64 23.26
N LEU A 115 -23.89 11.97 24.30
CA LEU A 115 -22.95 12.57 25.25
C LEU A 115 -21.50 12.57 24.72
N THR A 116 -21.15 11.59 23.89
CA THR A 116 -19.77 11.38 23.40
C THR A 116 -19.35 12.32 22.28
N ASP A 117 -20.27 12.74 21.40
CA ASP A 117 -19.93 13.63 20.28
C ASP A 117 -19.45 15.02 20.76
N ILE A 118 -20.01 15.51 21.88
CA ILE A 118 -19.66 16.83 22.45
C ILE A 118 -18.28 16.81 23.14
N ASP A 119 -17.95 15.72 23.82
CA ASP A 119 -16.64 15.56 24.48
C ASP A 119 -15.53 15.31 23.44
N PHE A 120 -15.83 14.63 22.33
CA PHE A 120 -14.87 14.38 21.24
C PHE A 120 -14.43 15.68 20.56
N GLU A 121 -15.37 16.58 20.24
CA GLU A 121 -15.05 17.89 19.64
C GLU A 121 -14.16 18.74 20.57
N ARG A 122 -14.43 18.74 21.89
CA ARG A 122 -13.60 19.43 22.89
C ARG A 122 -12.19 18.87 23.01
N GLU A 123 -12.02 17.56 22.84
CA GLU A 123 -10.71 16.91 22.85
C GLU A 123 -9.92 17.13 21.56
N GLU A 124 -10.53 17.58 20.47
CA GLU A 124 -9.89 17.90 19.19
C GLU A 124 -9.43 19.35 19.08
N GLU A 125 -10.00 20.25 19.89
CA GLU A 125 -9.66 21.68 19.88
C GLU A 125 -8.38 22.00 20.65
N CYS A 126 -7.63 22.98 20.17
CA CYS A 126 -6.51 23.52 20.94
C CYS A 126 -7.04 24.17 22.23
N GLY A 127 -6.62 23.71 23.42
CA GLY A 127 -7.05 24.26 24.71
C GLY A 127 -6.64 25.72 25.02
N ILE A 128 -6.10 26.45 24.03
CA ILE A 128 -5.77 27.88 24.12
C ILE A 128 -6.64 28.71 23.16
N CYS A 129 -6.69 28.35 21.87
CA CYS A 129 -7.46 29.10 20.87
C CYS A 129 -8.83 28.50 20.53
N MET A 130 -9.14 27.31 21.03
CA MET A 130 -10.38 26.55 20.73
C MET A 130 -10.60 26.27 19.23
N GLU A 131 -9.53 26.28 18.43
CA GLU A 131 -9.60 25.93 17.01
C GLU A 131 -9.17 24.47 16.81
N THR A 132 -9.82 23.78 15.86
CA THR A 132 -9.49 22.41 15.41
C THR A 132 -8.25 22.40 14.51
N ASN A 133 -7.10 22.74 15.09
CA ASN A 133 -5.80 22.71 14.42
C ASN A 133 -5.00 21.48 14.86
N SER A 134 -4.09 21.01 14.00
CA SER A 134 -3.09 20.00 14.39
C SER A 134 -2.34 20.44 15.64
N LYS A 135 -2.35 19.57 16.65
CA LYS A 135 -1.73 19.82 17.95
C LYS A 135 -0.29 19.34 17.94
N MET A 136 0.52 19.96 18.79
CA MET A 136 1.90 19.61 19.05
C MET A 136 2.04 19.18 20.51
N LEU A 137 2.79 18.11 20.76
CA LEU A 137 3.16 17.63 22.08
C LEU A 137 4.42 18.33 22.58
N LEU A 138 4.38 18.82 23.82
CA LEU A 138 5.56 19.34 24.50
C LEU A 138 6.37 18.20 25.15
N PRO A 139 7.64 17.98 24.78
CA PRO A 139 8.39 16.78 25.19
C PRO A 139 8.67 16.71 26.71
N ASN A 140 8.66 17.85 27.40
CA ASN A 140 8.97 17.89 28.84
C ASN A 140 7.76 17.58 29.73
N CYS A 141 6.53 17.72 29.23
CA CYS A 141 5.32 17.66 30.06
C CYS A 141 4.10 17.02 29.35
N ASN A 142 4.26 16.58 28.11
CA ASN A 142 3.23 15.96 27.25
C ASN A 142 1.95 16.78 27.03
N HIS A 143 1.90 18.05 27.46
CA HIS A 143 0.77 18.92 27.14
C HIS A 143 0.72 19.27 25.65
N THR A 144 -0.51 19.39 25.14
CA THR A 144 -0.78 19.63 23.73
C THR A 144 -1.33 21.03 23.47
N MET A 145 -0.84 21.69 22.42
CA MET A 145 -1.43 22.93 21.88
C MET A 145 -1.13 23.04 20.37
N CYS A 146 -1.85 23.87 19.62
CA CYS A 146 -1.51 24.09 18.22
C CYS A 146 -0.17 24.84 18.07
N LEU A 147 0.49 24.65 16.91
CA LEU A 147 1.80 25.27 16.64
C LEU A 147 1.76 26.80 16.70
N LYS A 148 0.63 27.41 16.32
CA LYS A 148 0.42 28.87 16.39
C LYS A 148 0.48 29.36 17.84
N CYS A 149 -0.35 28.80 18.72
CA CYS A 149 -0.35 29.15 20.13
C CYS A 149 0.98 28.87 20.81
N TYR A 150 1.69 27.80 20.44
CA TYR A 150 3.04 27.54 20.94
C TYR A 150 4.03 28.66 20.58
N ARG A 151 4.05 29.09 19.31
CA ARG A 151 4.98 30.14 18.83
C ARG A 151 4.69 31.49 19.49
N GLU A 152 3.41 31.84 19.57
CA GLU A 152 2.95 33.08 20.24
C GLU A 152 3.31 33.05 21.72
N TRP A 153 2.99 31.97 22.43
CA TRP A 153 3.28 31.84 23.85
C TRP A 153 4.78 31.86 24.15
N ARG A 154 5.58 31.13 23.36
CA ARG A 154 7.04 31.07 23.51
C ARG A 154 7.71 32.44 23.37
N SER A 155 7.10 33.36 22.61
CA SER A 155 7.61 34.73 22.48
C SER A 155 7.48 35.55 23.77
N ILE A 156 6.56 35.16 24.66
CA ILE A 156 6.25 35.84 25.92
C ILE A 156 6.85 35.08 27.12
N SER A 157 6.76 33.75 27.12
CA SER A 157 7.23 32.90 28.22
C SER A 157 7.88 31.62 27.72
N GLN A 158 8.98 31.24 28.35
CA GLN A 158 9.66 29.95 28.12
C GLN A 158 9.21 28.88 29.13
N SER A 159 7.92 28.87 29.48
CA SER A 159 7.28 27.86 30.34
C SER A 159 6.04 27.31 29.67
N CYS A 160 5.64 26.09 30.00
CA CYS A 160 4.38 25.51 29.51
C CYS A 160 3.18 26.34 30.04
N PRO A 161 2.22 26.74 29.18
CA PRO A 161 1.05 27.50 29.61
C PRO A 161 0.12 26.71 30.55
N PHE A 162 0.20 25.38 30.52
CA PHE A 162 -0.65 24.50 31.33
C PHE A 162 -0.03 24.15 32.69
N CYS A 163 1.24 23.74 32.73
CA CYS A 163 1.91 23.28 33.97
C CYS A 163 3.12 24.12 34.41
N ARG A 164 3.52 25.13 33.62
CA ARG A 164 4.69 25.99 33.87
C ARG A 164 6.06 25.30 33.84
N ASP A 165 6.14 24.04 33.40
CA ASP A 165 7.42 23.37 33.15
C ASP A 165 8.27 24.13 32.13
N SER A 166 9.59 24.10 32.32
CA SER A 166 10.51 24.90 31.51
C SER A 166 10.59 24.40 30.06
N LEU A 167 10.50 25.32 29.11
CA LEU A 167 10.65 25.09 27.66
C LEU A 167 11.98 25.59 27.10
N LYS A 168 12.91 26.04 27.96
CA LYS A 168 14.20 26.67 27.55
C LYS A 168 15.05 25.80 26.63
N ARG A 169 14.91 24.47 26.72
CA ARG A 169 15.67 23.48 25.92
C ARG A 169 14.90 22.86 24.77
N VAL A 170 13.61 23.18 24.61
CA VAL A 170 12.77 22.66 23.53
C VAL A 170 12.94 23.60 22.34
N ASN A 171 13.21 23.12 21.13
CA ASN A 171 13.15 23.89 19.90
C ASN A 171 11.97 23.44 19.04
N SER A 172 11.69 24.14 17.94
CA SER A 172 10.61 23.77 17.02
C SER A 172 10.81 22.37 16.41
N GLY A 173 12.05 21.89 16.30
CA GLY A 173 12.35 20.53 15.82
C GLY A 173 12.16 19.43 16.87
N ASP A 174 11.98 19.80 18.14
CA ASP A 174 11.75 18.85 19.24
C ASP A 174 10.25 18.66 19.53
N LEU A 175 9.39 19.37 18.79
CA LEU A 175 7.94 19.25 18.88
C LEU A 175 7.46 18.08 18.04
N TRP A 176 6.63 17.24 18.65
CA TRP A 176 6.01 16.11 17.96
C TRP A 176 4.59 16.47 17.58
N VAL A 177 4.22 16.22 16.32
CA VAL A 177 2.83 16.34 15.89
C VAL A 177 2.02 15.28 16.63
N TYR A 178 0.98 15.73 17.33
CA TYR A 178 -0.01 14.83 17.91
C TYR A 178 -0.78 14.19 16.75
N THR A 179 -0.69 12.87 16.63
CA THR A 179 -1.45 12.11 15.63
C THR A 179 -2.71 11.59 16.30
N ASP A 180 -3.85 11.94 15.73
CA ASP A 180 -5.15 11.44 16.17
C ASP A 180 -5.51 10.16 15.40
N SER A 181 -6.48 9.41 15.92
CA SER A 181 -7.15 8.29 15.28
C SER A 181 -7.56 8.56 13.82
N ARG A 182 -7.91 9.81 13.48
CA ARG A 182 -8.25 10.23 12.11
C ARG A 182 -7.04 10.36 11.17
N ASP A 183 -5.84 10.56 11.71
CA ASP A 183 -4.60 10.59 10.93
C ASP A 183 -4.11 9.18 10.58
N ILE A 184 -4.70 8.14 11.19
CA ILE A 184 -4.42 6.75 10.90
C ILE A 184 -5.10 6.37 9.58
N ILE A 185 -4.32 6.24 8.51
CA ILE A 185 -4.83 5.74 7.23
C ILE A 185 -5.28 4.29 7.42
N ASP A 186 -6.55 4.00 7.13
CA ASP A 186 -7.07 2.64 7.21
C ASP A 186 -6.31 1.68 6.27
N MET A 187 -6.06 0.47 6.77
CA MET A 187 -5.32 -0.57 6.07
C MET A 187 -5.98 -0.98 4.75
N ALA A 188 -7.31 -0.88 4.64
CA ALA A 188 -8.00 -1.11 3.36
C ALA A 188 -7.59 -0.06 2.32
N THR A 189 -7.49 1.21 2.73
CA THR A 189 -7.05 2.30 1.84
C THR A 189 -5.59 2.12 1.42
N VAL A 190 -4.70 1.75 2.34
CA VAL A 190 -3.29 1.43 2.05
C VAL A 190 -3.18 0.26 1.06
N THR A 191 -3.92 -0.82 1.30
CA THR A 191 -3.92 -2.02 0.46
C THR A 191 -4.41 -1.71 -0.95
N ARG A 192 -5.50 -0.95 -1.09
CA ARG A 192 -6.05 -0.51 -2.37
C ARG A 192 -5.05 0.31 -3.19
N GLU A 193 -4.36 1.24 -2.54
CA GLU A 193 -3.38 2.09 -3.21
C GLU A 193 -2.11 1.31 -3.61
N ASN A 194 -1.63 0.40 -2.74
CA ASN A 194 -0.52 -0.49 -3.07
C ASN A 194 -0.84 -1.40 -4.26
N LEU A 195 -2.07 -1.92 -4.31
CA LEU A 195 -2.56 -2.73 -5.42
C LEU A 195 -2.60 -1.90 -6.71
N ARG A 196 -3.12 -0.67 -6.65
CA ARG A 196 -3.14 0.25 -7.80
C ARG A 196 -1.74 0.49 -8.36
N ARG A 197 -0.75 0.76 -7.49
CA ARG A 197 0.66 0.96 -7.90
C ARG A 197 1.25 -0.26 -8.58
N LEU A 198 0.97 -1.46 -8.04
CA LEU A 198 1.43 -2.71 -8.62
C LEU A 198 0.88 -2.91 -10.04
N PHE A 199 -0.43 -2.75 -10.24
CA PHE A 199 -1.03 -2.89 -11.57
C PHE A 199 -0.52 -1.83 -12.55
N MET A 200 -0.39 -0.57 -12.12
CA MET A 200 0.20 0.48 -12.95
C MET A 200 1.66 0.18 -13.35
N TYR A 201 2.44 -0.46 -12.48
CA TYR A 201 3.78 -0.90 -12.82
C TYR A 201 3.76 -2.04 -13.84
N ILE A 202 2.91 -3.05 -13.63
CA ILE A 202 2.75 -4.19 -14.55
C ILE A 202 2.31 -3.72 -15.94
N ASP A 203 1.37 -2.78 -16.03
CA ASP A 203 0.87 -2.26 -17.30
C ASP A 203 1.96 -1.59 -18.14
N LYS A 204 2.97 -0.99 -17.48
CA LYS A 204 4.14 -0.36 -18.10
C LYS A 204 5.23 -1.36 -18.52
N LEU A 205 5.17 -2.62 -18.09
CA LEU A 205 6.13 -3.62 -18.54
C LEU A 205 5.98 -3.89 -20.04
N PRO A 206 7.05 -4.34 -20.72
CA PRO A 206 6.98 -4.74 -22.11
C PRO A 206 5.86 -5.74 -22.39
N LEU A 207 5.03 -5.38 -23.35
CA LEU A 207 3.99 -6.23 -23.94
C LEU A 207 4.64 -7.28 -24.84
N ILE A 208 4.21 -8.54 -24.70
CA ILE A 208 4.44 -9.57 -25.71
C ILE A 208 3.22 -9.55 -26.62
N ILE A 209 3.42 -9.12 -27.86
CA ILE A 209 2.40 -9.21 -28.91
C ILE A 209 2.47 -10.66 -29.42
N PRO A 210 1.36 -11.43 -29.40
CA PRO A 210 1.35 -12.75 -30.01
C PRO A 210 1.64 -12.63 -31.52
N ASP A 211 2.65 -13.33 -32.03
CA ASP A 211 3.01 -13.36 -33.46
C ASP A 211 1.90 -13.94 -34.37
N THR A 212 0.81 -14.46 -33.80
CA THR A 212 -0.30 -15.12 -34.51
C THR A 212 -1.18 -14.20 -35.37
N ILE A 213 -0.83 -12.93 -35.57
CA ILE A 213 -1.60 -12.01 -36.44
C ILE A 213 -1.01 -11.95 -37.88
N PHE A 214 0.20 -12.46 -38.13
CA PHE A 214 0.84 -12.33 -39.45
C PHE A 214 0.65 -13.51 -40.41
N ASP A 215 0.12 -14.66 -39.98
CA ASP A 215 0.05 -15.88 -40.83
C ASP A 215 -1.26 -16.08 -41.60
N THR A 216 -2.23 -15.15 -41.53
CA THR A 216 -3.53 -15.31 -42.24
C THR A 216 -3.65 -14.58 -43.58
N TYR A 217 -2.59 -13.98 -44.13
CA TYR A 217 -2.67 -13.27 -45.42
C TYR A 217 -1.89 -13.87 -46.59
N ASP A 218 -1.12 -14.94 -46.39
CA ASP A 218 -0.27 -15.51 -47.45
C ASP A 218 -0.71 -16.91 -47.93
N SER A 219 -2.03 -17.12 -48.05
CA SER A 219 -2.59 -18.35 -48.65
C SER A 219 -3.55 -18.12 -49.83
N HIS A 220 -3.57 -16.91 -50.42
CA HIS A 220 -4.46 -16.60 -51.55
C HIS A 220 -3.78 -15.87 -52.73
N LEU A 221 -2.51 -16.14 -53.01
CA LEU A 221 -1.93 -15.85 -54.33
C LEU A 221 -1.24 -17.11 -54.86
N LYS A 222 -2.00 -17.89 -55.63
CA LYS A 222 -1.52 -18.94 -56.52
C LYS A 222 -2.00 -18.63 -57.92
#